data_AF-A0A8S3WJX1-F1
#
_entry.id   AF-A0A8S3WJX1-F1
#
_cell.length_a   1.000
_cell.length_b   1.000
_cell.length_c   1.000
_cell.angle_alpha   90.00
_cell.angle_beta   90.00
_cell.angle_gamma   90.00
#
_symmetry.space_group_name_H-M   'P 1'
#
loop_
_entity.id
_entity.type
_entity.pdbx_description
1 polymer ?
#
loop_
_entity_poly.entity_id
_entity_poly.type
_entity_poly.pdbx_seq_one_letter_code
_entity_poly.pdbx_strand_id
1 'polypeptide(L)'
;MHRLFTELEPSITVTEQNLADRVRYILRSNIFDGAELERLRREAVPSSNENATTEGAVPQVAEQPAHVDAAESTPVVADSNDDGTFTQELEIEQMRSTLEEAIMETRSTPLENRPRLPRIALSKRNRAVVRALNPMLVTYLEASRDLCETDSILFGAALAVCRIIGAKLSTAGRTTGQSSAIPAWRTRIEERIAKARALIGRLICFRSGNTRPRIVRTVRMAFAGTNVSLSQPDIMQKLTERIDDLKQRIAAWGKRIRRYTERSTRFNQNRLFQSDQKRLYKSLERPMVSGTGPVPNQADTVAFWRSLWSEPVNHNEGPWTEVVASQCAGITPMDPVTITPDDVAEAVRRAPNWKSPELDGLHHYWLKGFV
;
A
#
# COMPACT_ATOMS: atom_id res chain seq x y z
N MET A 1 11.37 20.25 30.31
CA MET A 1 11.36 18.88 29.75
C MET A 1 12.41 18.01 30.43
N HIS A 2 13.71 18.31 30.32
CA HIS A 2 14.76 17.50 30.96
C HIS A 2 14.68 17.51 32.49
N ARG A 3 14.53 18.68 33.13
CA ARG A 3 14.33 18.79 34.59
C ARG A 3 13.15 17.98 35.11
N LEU A 4 11.96 18.16 34.52
CA LEU A 4 10.75 17.40 34.85
C LEU A 4 10.93 15.88 34.66
N PHE A 5 11.67 15.46 33.62
CA PHE A 5 11.96 14.04 33.40
C PHE A 5 12.89 13.47 34.47
N THR A 6 13.91 14.22 34.88
CA THR A 6 14.83 13.82 35.95
C THR A 6 14.14 13.79 37.32
N GLU A 7 13.15 14.67 37.55
CA GLU A 7 12.32 14.67 38.75
C GLU A 7 11.37 13.45 38.81
N LEU A 8 10.78 13.07 37.68
CA LEU A 8 9.88 11.91 37.60
C LEU A 8 10.61 10.57 37.60
N GLU A 9 11.78 10.48 36.95
CA GLU A 9 12.56 9.25 36.81
C GLU A 9 14.05 9.49 37.11
N PRO A 10 14.43 9.65 38.40
CA PRO A 10 15.81 9.92 38.80
C PRO A 10 16.75 8.73 38.54
N SER A 11 16.21 7.54 38.30
CA SER A 11 16.96 6.33 38.00
C SER A 11 17.60 6.34 36.60
N ILE A 12 17.08 7.16 35.67
CA ILE A 12 17.50 7.16 34.27
C ILE A 12 18.33 8.40 33.96
N THR A 13 19.65 8.22 33.84
CA THR A 13 20.57 9.28 33.42
C THR A 13 20.51 9.47 31.90
N VAL A 14 19.78 10.50 31.47
CA VAL A 14 19.66 10.89 30.05
C VAL A 14 20.14 12.34 29.88
N THR A 15 20.88 12.62 28.82
CA THR A 15 21.25 14.00 28.45
C THR A 15 20.06 14.74 27.84
N GLU A 16 19.99 16.06 28.02
CA GLU A 16 18.90 16.89 27.50
C GLU A 16 18.70 16.72 25.98
N GLN A 17 19.81 16.67 25.24
CA GLN A 17 19.79 16.46 23.79
C GLN A 17 19.18 15.09 23.40
N ASN A 18 19.53 14.02 24.12
CA ASN A 18 19.02 12.67 23.83
C ASN A 18 17.52 12.57 24.13
N LEU A 19 17.06 13.25 25.19
CA LEU A 19 15.63 13.34 25.50
C LEU A 19 14.87 14.08 24.38
N ALA A 20 15.40 15.24 23.94
CA ALA A 20 14.80 16.02 22.86
C ALA A 20 14.74 15.24 21.54
N ASP A 21 15.79 14.51 21.19
CA ASP A 21 15.85 13.73 19.95
C ASP A 21 14.88 12.53 19.97
N ARG A 22 14.71 11.89 21.13
CA ARG A 22 13.70 10.84 21.31
C ARG A 22 12.28 11.38 21.17
N VAL A 23 11.98 12.54 21.74
CA VAL A 23 10.66 13.18 21.59
C VAL A 23 10.40 13.53 20.13
N ARG A 24 11.38 14.16 19.44
CA ARG A 24 11.26 14.48 18.00
C ARG A 24 11.10 13.22 17.15
N TYR A 25 11.77 12.13 17.52
CA TYR A 25 11.62 10.86 16.84
C TYR A 25 10.22 10.30 17.03
N ILE A 26 9.70 10.26 18.26
CA ILE A 26 8.34 9.78 18.56
C ILE A 26 7.29 10.59 17.79
N LEU A 27 7.40 11.92 17.77
CA LEU A 27 6.47 12.80 17.04
C LEU A 27 6.56 12.62 15.52
N ARG A 28 7.77 12.49 14.95
CA ARG A 28 7.95 12.30 13.50
C ARG A 28 7.62 10.91 13.00
N SER A 29 7.76 9.90 13.84
CA SER A 29 7.60 8.50 13.45
C SER A 29 6.13 8.03 13.43
N ASN A 30 5.19 8.88 13.88
CA ASN A 30 3.75 8.58 13.94
C ASN A 30 3.47 7.20 14.56
N ILE A 31 4.26 6.83 15.59
CA ILE A 31 4.17 5.53 16.27
C ILE A 31 2.91 5.43 17.11
N PHE A 32 2.43 6.58 17.61
CA PHE A 32 1.18 6.71 18.35
C PHE A 32 0.20 7.53 17.52
N ASP A 33 -1.04 7.05 17.43
CA ASP A 33 -2.13 7.80 16.81
C ASP A 33 -2.46 9.05 17.67
N GLY A 34 -3.07 10.08 17.07
CA GLY A 34 -3.41 11.32 17.77
C GLY A 34 -4.28 11.08 19.01
N ALA A 35 -5.21 10.13 18.91
CA ALA A 35 -6.05 9.70 20.03
C ALA A 35 -5.27 8.96 21.14
N GLU A 36 -4.25 8.18 20.78
CA GLU A 36 -3.39 7.49 21.76
C GLU A 36 -2.48 8.48 22.50
N LEU A 37 -1.96 9.50 21.80
CA LEU A 37 -1.18 10.57 22.42
C LEU A 37 -2.03 11.39 23.39
N GLU A 38 -3.28 11.68 23.06
CA GLU A 38 -4.19 12.36 23.98
C GLU A 38 -4.51 11.51 25.20
N ARG A 39 -4.76 10.21 25.02
CA ARG A 39 -4.98 9.29 26.14
C ARG A 39 -3.75 9.26 27.07
N LEU A 40 -2.55 9.13 26.51
CA LEU A 40 -1.30 9.15 27.28
C LEU A 40 -1.07 10.50 27.97
N ARG A 41 -1.47 11.62 27.36
CA ARG A 41 -1.43 12.94 28.00
C ARG A 41 -2.37 13.02 29.20
N ARG A 42 -3.57 12.44 29.10
CA ARG A 42 -4.53 12.38 30.23
C ARG A 42 -4.01 11.50 31.37
N GLU A 43 -3.34 10.40 31.04
CA GLU A 43 -2.78 9.45 32.02
C GLU A 43 -1.51 9.98 32.70
N ALA A 44 -0.72 10.82 32.01
CA ALA A 44 0.52 11.39 32.52
C ALA A 44 0.33 12.63 33.42
N VAL A 45 -0.88 13.19 33.51
CA VAL A 45 -1.22 14.24 34.49
C VAL A 45 -1.80 13.54 35.72
N PRO A 46 -1.09 13.48 36.86
CA PRO A 46 -1.67 12.95 38.09
C PRO A 46 -2.79 13.88 38.55
N SER A 47 -3.93 13.31 38.92
CA SER A 47 -5.03 14.00 39.59
C SER A 47 -4.50 14.73 40.84
N SER A 48 -4.26 16.03 40.72
CA SER A 48 -4.07 16.92 41.86
C SER A 48 -4.65 18.28 41.50
N ASN A 49 -5.60 18.68 42.35
CA ASN A 49 -6.34 19.93 42.44
C ASN A 49 -7.54 20.11 41.51
N GLU A 50 -8.68 19.64 42.01
CA GLU A 50 -9.95 20.34 41.89
C GLU A 50 -9.84 21.77 42.47
N ASN A 51 -10.59 22.68 41.85
CA ASN A 51 -10.93 24.06 42.23
C ASN A 51 -9.98 25.20 41.81
N ALA A 52 -10.22 25.73 40.61
CA ALA A 52 -10.51 27.15 40.41
C ALA A 52 -11.22 27.39 39.05
N THR A 53 -12.54 27.54 39.14
CA THR A 53 -13.41 28.49 38.41
C THR A 53 -13.17 28.76 36.92
N THR A 54 -14.04 28.16 36.12
CA THR A 54 -14.89 28.76 35.08
C THR A 54 -14.58 30.20 34.63
N GLU A 55 -13.93 30.36 33.47
CA GLU A 55 -14.27 31.31 32.38
C GLU A 55 -13.77 30.63 31.09
N GLY A 56 -14.59 30.25 30.11
CA GLY A 56 -15.50 31.12 29.39
C GLY A 56 -14.78 31.81 28.22
N ALA A 57 -14.17 31.07 27.28
CA ALA A 57 -13.72 31.64 26.02
C ALA A 57 -13.60 30.57 24.92
N VAL A 58 -14.66 30.44 24.12
CA VAL A 58 -14.64 29.84 22.79
C VAL A 58 -14.19 30.93 21.82
N PRO A 59 -13.10 30.76 21.05
CA PRO A 59 -12.92 31.54 19.84
C PRO A 59 -13.77 30.92 18.73
N GLN A 60 -14.96 31.46 18.55
CA GLN A 60 -15.64 31.45 17.26
C GLN A 60 -14.79 32.27 16.28
N VAL A 61 -14.48 31.67 15.13
CA VAL A 61 -14.17 32.40 13.90
C VAL A 61 -15.16 31.84 12.88
N ALA A 62 -16.38 32.37 12.85
CA ALA A 62 -16.75 33.51 12.01
C ALA A 62 -16.58 33.17 10.52
N GLU A 63 -17.59 32.47 9.98
CA GLU A 63 -18.05 32.75 8.63
C GLU A 63 -18.48 34.21 8.57
N GLN A 64 -17.95 34.96 7.61
CA GLN A 64 -18.68 36.06 7.01
C GLN A 64 -18.64 35.97 5.49
N PRO A 65 -19.72 36.43 4.83
CA PRO A 65 -20.01 36.18 3.43
C PRO A 65 -19.68 37.39 2.54
N ALA A 66 -19.83 37.15 1.24
CA ALA A 66 -20.08 38.12 0.17
C ALA A 66 -18.97 39.13 -0.20
N HIS A 67 -18.45 38.97 -1.43
CA HIS A 67 -18.34 40.12 -2.32
C HIS A 67 -18.95 39.75 -3.68
N VAL A 68 -20.00 40.47 -4.01
CA VAL A 68 -20.68 40.52 -5.31
C VAL A 68 -20.14 41.76 -6.04
N ASP A 69 -20.37 41.83 -7.36
CA ASP A 69 -20.04 42.86 -8.34
C ASP A 69 -18.56 42.99 -8.76
N ALA A 70 -18.22 43.24 -10.03
CA ALA A 70 -18.98 43.92 -11.07
C ALA A 70 -18.66 43.37 -12.46
N ALA A 71 -19.68 43.39 -13.32
CA ALA A 71 -19.51 43.41 -14.75
C ALA A 71 -18.87 44.74 -15.18
N GLU A 72 -17.90 44.68 -16.09
CA GLU A 72 -17.61 45.82 -16.97
C GLU A 72 -17.12 45.32 -18.32
N SER A 73 -17.70 45.91 -19.36
CA SER A 73 -17.53 45.59 -20.76
C SER A 73 -16.49 46.51 -21.41
N THR A 74 -15.75 45.94 -22.37
CA THR A 74 -15.16 46.55 -23.60
C THR A 74 -13.95 47.50 -23.45
N PRO A 75 -13.05 47.62 -24.46
CA PRO A 75 -13.23 47.29 -25.87
C PRO A 75 -12.15 46.40 -26.54
N VAL A 76 -12.61 45.87 -27.67
CA VAL A 76 -11.89 45.33 -28.83
C VAL A 76 -10.55 46.03 -29.10
N VAL A 77 -9.47 45.25 -29.16
CA VAL A 77 -8.39 45.45 -30.12
C VAL A 77 -8.12 44.11 -30.77
N ALA A 78 -8.50 44.02 -32.03
CA ALA A 78 -8.12 42.93 -32.91
C ALA A 78 -6.60 42.96 -33.08
N ASP A 79 -5.93 41.87 -32.74
CA ASP A 79 -4.66 41.55 -33.38
C ASP A 79 -4.64 40.05 -33.69
N SER A 80 -4.49 39.79 -34.98
CA SER A 80 -4.64 38.49 -35.61
C SER A 80 -3.46 37.60 -35.26
N ASN A 81 -3.70 36.51 -34.53
CA ASN A 81 -2.73 35.41 -34.37
C ASN A 81 -3.39 34.09 -34.76
N ASP A 82 -3.38 33.82 -36.07
CA ASP A 82 -3.89 32.62 -36.75
C ASP A 82 -3.01 31.38 -36.54
N ASP A 83 -1.94 31.46 -35.72
CA ASP A 83 -0.96 30.39 -35.52
C ASP A 83 -1.24 29.50 -34.29
N GLY A 84 -2.15 29.93 -33.39
CA GLY A 84 -2.53 29.19 -32.18
C GLY A 84 -3.61 28.13 -32.40
N THR A 85 -4.46 28.29 -33.42
CA THR A 85 -5.56 27.36 -33.72
C THR A 85 -5.03 26.08 -34.35
N PHE A 86 -4.05 26.19 -35.27
CA PHE A 86 -3.47 25.03 -35.97
C PHE A 86 -2.69 24.11 -35.02
N THR A 87 -1.97 24.67 -34.05
CA THR A 87 -1.25 23.90 -33.03
C THR A 87 -2.20 23.21 -32.05
N GLN A 88 -3.27 23.89 -31.63
CA GLN A 88 -4.27 23.31 -30.73
C GLN A 88 -5.10 22.21 -31.41
N GLU A 89 -5.46 22.38 -32.68
CA GLU A 89 -6.19 21.38 -33.46
C GLU A 89 -5.33 20.14 -33.76
N LEU A 90 -4.05 20.33 -34.05
CA LEU A 90 -3.08 19.25 -34.20
C LEU A 90 -2.88 18.47 -32.89
N GLU A 91 -2.84 19.15 -31.73
CA GLU A 91 -2.77 18.50 -30.41
C GLU A 91 -4.05 17.70 -30.09
N ILE A 92 -5.23 18.23 -30.44
CA ILE A 92 -6.51 17.54 -30.25
C ILE A 92 -6.58 16.27 -31.13
N GLU A 93 -6.14 16.35 -32.38
CA GLU A 93 -6.15 15.20 -33.29
C GLU A 93 -5.15 14.11 -32.85
N GLN A 94 -3.97 14.51 -32.33
CA GLN A 94 -3.02 13.58 -31.71
C GLN A 94 -3.62 12.87 -30.48
N MET A 95 -4.36 13.62 -29.64
CA MET A 95 -5.05 13.05 -28.49
C MET A 95 -6.15 12.06 -28.91
N ARG A 96 -6.90 12.38 -29.97
CA ARG A 96 -7.92 11.52 -30.56
C ARG A 96 -7.33 10.24 -31.13
N SER A 97 -6.27 10.34 -31.94
CA SER A 97 -5.56 9.18 -32.49
C SER A 97 -5.03 8.27 -31.38
N THR A 98 -4.45 8.84 -30.32
CA THR A 98 -3.98 8.07 -29.16
C THR A 98 -5.13 7.35 -28.43
N LEU A 99 -6.30 7.99 -28.33
CA LEU A 99 -7.51 7.39 -27.75
C LEU A 99 -8.01 6.21 -28.58
N GLU A 100 -8.11 6.38 -29.90
CA GLU A 100 -8.57 5.33 -30.81
C GLU A 100 -7.65 4.11 -30.79
N GLU A 101 -6.33 4.33 -30.84
CA GLU A 101 -5.34 3.26 -30.71
C GLU A 101 -5.47 2.50 -29.39
N ALA A 102 -5.64 3.23 -28.28
CA ALA A 102 -5.79 2.63 -26.96
C ALA A 102 -7.09 1.82 -26.82
N ILE A 103 -8.20 2.30 -27.37
CA ILE A 103 -9.48 1.57 -27.36
C ILE A 103 -9.40 0.30 -28.23
N MET A 104 -8.74 0.37 -29.39
CA MET A 104 -8.59 -0.80 -30.26
C MET A 104 -7.70 -1.87 -29.61
N GLU A 105 -6.61 -1.44 -28.97
CA GLU A 105 -5.73 -2.34 -28.21
C GLU A 105 -6.48 -3.03 -27.06
N THR A 106 -7.28 -2.28 -26.28
CA THR A 106 -8.01 -2.86 -25.15
C THR A 106 -9.12 -3.82 -25.56
N ARG A 107 -9.76 -3.59 -26.72
CA ARG A 107 -10.73 -4.52 -27.32
C ARG A 107 -10.08 -5.83 -27.75
N SER A 108 -8.87 -5.78 -28.29
CA SER A 108 -8.12 -6.96 -28.73
C SER A 108 -7.43 -7.73 -27.60
N THR A 109 -7.30 -7.12 -26.41
CA THR A 109 -6.54 -7.69 -25.29
C THR A 109 -7.49 -8.32 -24.25
N PRO A 110 -7.36 -9.62 -23.93
CA PRO A 110 -8.15 -10.24 -22.87
C PRO A 110 -7.83 -9.61 -21.51
N LEU A 111 -8.81 -9.60 -20.60
CA LEU A 111 -8.74 -8.92 -19.29
C LEU A 111 -7.45 -9.23 -18.50
N GLU A 112 -7.01 -10.49 -18.53
CA GLU A 112 -5.82 -10.97 -17.80
C GLU A 112 -4.50 -10.34 -18.28
N ASN A 113 -4.45 -9.93 -19.55
CA ASN A 113 -3.26 -9.41 -20.20
C ASN A 113 -3.24 -7.87 -20.27
N ARG A 114 -4.29 -7.19 -19.77
CA ARG A 114 -4.35 -5.72 -19.77
C ARG A 114 -3.25 -5.13 -18.89
N PRO A 115 -2.56 -4.06 -19.34
CA PRO A 115 -1.50 -3.42 -18.56
C PRO A 115 -2.07 -2.79 -17.28
N ARG A 116 -1.30 -2.78 -16.19
CA ARG A 116 -1.77 -2.12 -14.96
C ARG A 116 -1.68 -0.60 -15.10
N LEU A 117 -2.81 0.08 -14.88
CA LEU A 117 -2.89 1.52 -14.87
C LEU A 117 -2.15 2.09 -13.64
N PRO A 118 -1.14 2.96 -13.82
CA PRO A 118 -0.41 3.54 -12.70
C PRO A 118 -1.26 4.56 -11.94
N ARG A 119 -0.91 4.77 -10.66
CA ARG A 119 -1.49 5.84 -9.86
C ARG A 119 -0.98 7.21 -10.34
N ILE A 120 -1.89 8.02 -10.87
CA ILE A 120 -1.59 9.37 -11.37
C ILE A 120 -1.80 10.42 -10.27
N ALA A 121 -0.96 11.46 -10.27
CA ALA A 121 -1.13 12.60 -9.37
C ALA A 121 -2.30 13.51 -9.82
N LEU A 122 -3.02 14.09 -8.85
CA LEU A 122 -4.13 15.03 -9.07
C LEU A 122 -3.64 16.43 -9.51
N SER A 123 -2.80 16.51 -10.53
CA SER A 123 -2.26 17.78 -11.04
C SER A 123 -3.29 18.52 -11.90
N LYS A 124 -3.16 19.85 -12.03
CA LYS A 124 -3.99 20.65 -12.94
C LYS A 124 -3.84 20.19 -14.40
N ARG A 125 -2.60 19.86 -14.82
CA ARG A 125 -2.29 19.33 -16.15
C ARG A 125 -3.01 18.01 -16.43
N ASN A 126 -2.94 17.05 -15.50
CA ASN A 126 -3.55 15.73 -15.69
C ASN A 126 -5.08 15.84 -15.77
N ARG A 127 -5.69 16.74 -14.99
CA ARG A 127 -7.12 17.04 -15.09
C ARG A 127 -7.50 17.73 -16.39
N ALA A 128 -6.64 18.60 -16.94
CA ALA A 128 -6.89 19.23 -18.23
C ALA A 128 -6.91 18.19 -19.37
N VAL A 129 -5.97 17.22 -19.35
CA VAL A 129 -5.94 16.10 -20.32
C VAL A 129 -7.21 15.26 -20.24
N VAL A 130 -7.66 14.90 -19.04
CA VAL A 130 -8.93 14.15 -18.86
C VAL A 130 -10.11 14.96 -19.41
N ARG A 131 -10.23 16.24 -19.04
CA ARG A 131 -11.33 17.09 -19.53
C ARG A 131 -11.33 17.28 -21.05
N ALA A 132 -10.16 17.31 -21.69
CA ALA A 132 -10.04 17.42 -23.14
C ALA A 132 -10.48 16.14 -23.87
N LEU A 133 -10.33 14.97 -23.23
CA LEU A 133 -10.74 13.68 -23.79
C LEU A 133 -12.22 13.36 -23.55
N ASN A 134 -12.84 13.88 -22.48
CA ASN A 134 -14.24 13.59 -22.15
C ASN A 134 -15.23 13.84 -23.30
N PRO A 135 -15.18 14.96 -24.05
CA PRO A 135 -16.08 15.18 -25.18
C PRO A 135 -15.93 14.13 -26.28
N MET A 136 -14.70 13.67 -26.54
CA MET A 136 -14.44 12.63 -27.54
C MET A 136 -15.00 11.29 -27.07
N LEU A 137 -14.92 11.01 -25.77
CA LEU A 137 -15.36 9.77 -25.15
C LEU A 137 -16.89 9.56 -25.30
N VAL A 138 -17.68 10.64 -25.24
CA VAL A 138 -19.14 10.59 -25.39
C VAL A 138 -19.54 9.89 -26.69
N THR A 139 -18.89 10.22 -27.81
CA THR A 139 -19.18 9.61 -29.11
C THR A 139 -18.93 8.09 -29.13
N TYR A 140 -17.89 7.62 -28.45
CA TYR A 140 -17.61 6.18 -28.37
C TYR A 140 -18.55 5.46 -27.39
N LEU A 141 -18.95 6.12 -26.29
CA LEU A 141 -19.88 5.56 -25.31
C LEU A 141 -21.31 5.44 -25.87
N GLU A 142 -21.77 6.42 -26.64
CA GLU A 142 -23.07 6.35 -27.34
C GLU A 142 -23.12 5.22 -28.37
N ALA A 143 -21.98 4.85 -28.95
CA ALA A 143 -21.85 3.74 -29.88
C ALA A 143 -21.70 2.36 -29.21
N SER A 144 -21.58 2.32 -27.87
CA SER A 144 -21.40 1.09 -27.11
C SER A 144 -22.69 0.28 -27.05
N ARG A 145 -22.58 -1.04 -27.27
CA ARG A 145 -23.72 -1.96 -27.30
C ARG A 145 -23.92 -2.72 -26.00
N ASP A 146 -22.84 -2.96 -25.26
CA ASP A 146 -22.84 -3.72 -24.02
C ASP A 146 -21.89 -3.14 -22.97
N LEU A 147 -22.01 -3.65 -21.74
CA LEU A 147 -21.19 -3.21 -20.60
C LEU A 147 -19.70 -3.56 -20.80
N CYS A 148 -19.39 -4.65 -21.52
CA CYS A 148 -18.02 -5.07 -21.81
C CYS A 148 -17.30 -4.09 -22.75
N GLU A 149 -18.00 -3.60 -23.78
CA GLU A 149 -17.52 -2.55 -24.66
C GLU A 149 -17.35 -1.24 -23.90
N THR A 150 -18.31 -0.89 -23.04
CA THR A 150 -18.22 0.31 -22.19
C THR A 150 -16.98 0.26 -21.30
N ASP A 151 -16.73 -0.86 -20.63
CA ASP A 151 -15.51 -1.08 -19.83
C ASP A 151 -14.24 -0.95 -20.68
N SER A 152 -14.22 -1.58 -21.85
CA SER A 152 -13.06 -1.54 -22.76
C SER A 152 -12.76 -0.13 -23.26
N ILE A 153 -13.81 0.68 -23.51
CA ILE A 153 -13.71 2.09 -23.89
C ILE A 153 -13.17 2.94 -22.74
N LEU A 154 -13.73 2.80 -21.53
CA LEU A 154 -13.29 3.53 -20.34
C LEU A 154 -11.85 3.19 -19.96
N PHE A 155 -11.48 1.91 -20.05
CA PHE A 155 -10.11 1.46 -19.83
C PHE A 155 -9.17 2.01 -20.91
N GLY A 156 -9.57 1.98 -22.18
CA GLY A 156 -8.83 2.59 -23.30
C GLY A 156 -8.60 4.08 -23.10
N ALA A 157 -9.61 4.80 -22.61
CA ALA A 157 -9.49 6.22 -22.27
C ALA A 157 -8.49 6.45 -21.14
N ALA A 158 -8.55 5.65 -20.07
CA ALA A 158 -7.58 5.75 -18.98
C ALA A 158 -6.14 5.44 -19.45
N LEU A 159 -5.98 4.47 -20.35
CA LEU A 159 -4.71 4.11 -20.96
C LEU A 159 -4.17 5.24 -21.85
N ALA A 160 -5.01 5.87 -22.66
CA ALA A 160 -4.66 7.01 -23.49
C ALA A 160 -4.19 8.20 -22.62
N VAL A 161 -4.92 8.51 -21.54
CA VAL A 161 -4.49 9.54 -20.57
C VAL A 161 -3.13 9.20 -19.98
N CYS A 162 -2.88 7.95 -19.62
CA CYS A 162 -1.57 7.51 -19.11
C CYS A 162 -0.45 7.73 -20.15
N ARG A 163 -0.72 7.44 -21.44
CA ARG A 163 0.23 7.63 -22.54
C ARG A 163 0.55 9.11 -22.75
N ILE A 164 -0.47 9.96 -22.82
CA ILE A 164 -0.33 11.41 -23.03
C ILE A 164 0.44 12.07 -21.87
N ILE A 165 0.26 11.58 -20.64
CA ILE A 165 1.00 12.07 -19.46
C ILE A 165 2.43 11.50 -19.40
N GLY A 166 2.73 10.45 -20.17
CA GLY A 166 4.02 9.75 -20.13
C GLY A 166 4.20 8.86 -18.90
N ALA A 167 3.10 8.35 -18.34
CA ALA A 167 3.14 7.48 -17.18
C ALA A 167 3.65 6.07 -17.57
N LYS A 168 4.58 5.52 -16.77
CA LYS A 168 5.14 4.18 -17.03
C LYS A 168 4.09 3.10 -16.75
N LEU A 169 3.60 2.46 -17.81
CA LEU A 169 2.70 1.32 -17.74
C LEU A 169 3.48 0.07 -17.35
N SER A 170 2.98 -0.68 -16.37
CA SER A 170 3.57 -1.97 -15.99
C SER A 170 2.88 -3.08 -16.77
N THR A 171 3.64 -3.89 -17.48
CA THR A 171 3.14 -5.11 -18.15
C THR A 171 2.52 -6.06 -17.11
N ALA A 172 1.36 -6.63 -17.46
CA ALA A 172 0.75 -7.71 -16.69
C ALA A 172 1.78 -8.83 -16.46
N GLY A 173 1.90 -9.29 -15.22
CA GLY A 173 2.86 -10.33 -14.82
C GLY A 173 4.14 -9.84 -14.12
N ARG A 174 4.52 -8.56 -14.25
CA ARG A 174 5.55 -7.97 -13.37
C ARG A 174 4.88 -7.40 -12.15
N THR A 175 4.52 -8.27 -11.21
CA THR A 175 4.55 -7.86 -9.81
C THR A 175 6.00 -7.44 -9.53
N THR A 176 6.31 -6.17 -9.72
CA THR A 176 7.20 -5.48 -8.79
C THR A 176 6.48 -5.40 -7.45
N GLY A 177 6.04 -6.56 -6.93
CA GLY A 177 5.94 -6.72 -5.50
C GLY A 177 7.30 -6.28 -5.03
N GLN A 178 7.33 -5.18 -4.29
CA GLN A 178 8.53 -4.71 -3.64
C GLN A 178 9.15 -5.96 -3.05
N SER A 179 10.22 -6.48 -3.69
CA SER A 179 10.85 -7.69 -3.19
C SER A 179 11.15 -7.33 -1.77
N SER A 180 10.59 -8.07 -0.81
CA SER A 180 10.54 -7.65 0.58
C SER A 180 11.98 -7.41 1.01
N ALA A 181 12.42 -6.15 0.91
CA ALA A 181 13.83 -5.87 0.78
C ALA A 181 14.41 -6.30 2.11
N ILE A 182 15.31 -7.29 2.08
CA ILE A 182 15.83 -7.88 3.31
C ILE A 182 16.31 -6.71 4.16
N PRO A 183 15.74 -6.53 5.38
CA PRO A 183 16.04 -5.34 6.14
C PRO A 183 17.55 -5.20 6.35
N ALA A 184 18.09 -3.99 6.21
CA ALA A 184 19.53 -3.76 6.27
C ALA A 184 20.20 -4.26 7.57
N TRP A 185 19.44 -4.36 8.68
CA TRP A 185 19.95 -4.94 9.93
C TRP A 185 20.20 -6.46 9.80
N ARG A 186 19.38 -7.17 9.03
CA ARG A 186 19.48 -8.62 8.84
C ARG A 186 20.72 -8.94 8.01
N THR A 187 20.89 -8.25 6.89
CA THR A 187 22.09 -8.37 6.03
C THR A 187 23.37 -8.13 6.83
N ARG A 188 23.41 -7.07 7.65
CA ARG A 188 24.57 -6.76 8.50
C ARG A 188 24.91 -7.88 9.50
N ILE A 189 23.91 -8.55 10.07
CA ILE A 189 24.16 -9.66 11.01
C ILE A 189 24.59 -10.92 10.25
N GLU A 190 23.97 -11.22 9.11
CA GLU A 190 24.33 -12.34 8.24
C GLU A 190 25.77 -12.21 7.72
N GLU A 191 26.20 -11.02 7.31
CA GLU A 191 27.59 -10.74 6.95
C GLU A 191 28.57 -10.99 8.10
N ARG A 192 28.22 -10.59 9.34
CA ARG A 192 29.05 -10.86 10.52
C ARG A 192 29.17 -12.36 10.78
N ILE A 193 28.08 -13.10 10.64
CA ILE A 193 28.07 -14.57 10.74
C ILE A 193 28.98 -15.17 9.66
N ALA A 194 28.86 -14.73 8.40
CA ALA A 194 29.69 -15.21 7.30
C ALA A 194 31.18 -14.95 7.53
N LYS A 195 31.55 -13.74 7.94
CA LYS A 195 32.94 -13.39 8.29
C LYS A 195 33.48 -14.24 9.44
N ALA A 196 32.68 -14.49 10.47
CA ALA A 196 33.08 -15.35 11.59
C ALA A 196 33.25 -16.81 11.18
N ARG A 197 32.35 -17.36 10.35
CA ARG A 197 32.49 -18.72 9.79
C ARG A 197 33.77 -18.86 8.95
N ALA A 198 34.05 -17.89 8.09
CA ALA A 198 35.28 -17.85 7.29
C ALA A 198 36.54 -17.74 8.15
N LEU A 199 36.47 -17.07 9.31
CA LEU A 199 37.57 -17.03 10.26
C LEU A 199 37.74 -18.37 10.98
N ILE A 200 36.66 -19.00 11.47
CA ILE A 200 36.70 -20.33 12.06
C ILE A 200 37.36 -21.34 11.11
N GLY A 201 36.95 -21.37 9.83
CA GLY A 201 37.55 -22.27 8.84
C GLY A 201 39.07 -22.08 8.72
N ARG A 202 39.55 -20.83 8.73
CA ARG A 202 40.98 -20.52 8.67
C ARG A 202 41.72 -20.91 9.96
N LEU A 203 41.11 -20.72 11.13
CA LEU A 203 41.68 -21.16 12.41
C LEU A 203 41.78 -22.70 12.47
N ILE A 204 40.77 -23.42 11.98
CA ILE A 204 40.77 -24.89 11.89
C ILE A 204 41.88 -25.37 10.95
N CYS A 205 42.02 -24.77 9.76
CA CYS A 205 43.11 -25.11 8.83
C CYS A 205 44.50 -24.88 9.43
N PHE A 206 44.69 -23.81 10.20
CA PHE A 206 45.95 -23.58 10.89
C PHE A 206 46.20 -24.63 11.98
N ARG A 207 45.16 -24.98 12.76
CA ARG A 207 45.23 -26.03 13.79
C ARG A 207 45.55 -27.41 13.18
N SER A 208 45.11 -27.69 11.96
CA SER A 208 45.44 -28.92 11.24
C SER A 208 46.84 -28.92 10.60
N GLY A 209 47.70 -27.95 10.91
CA GLY A 209 49.10 -27.89 10.47
C GLY A 209 49.35 -27.09 9.17
N ASN A 210 48.36 -26.36 8.65
CA ASN A 210 48.56 -25.56 7.44
C ASN A 210 49.22 -24.21 7.74
N THR A 211 50.48 -24.05 7.32
CA THR A 211 51.33 -22.88 7.59
C THR A 211 51.46 -21.92 6.40
N ARG A 212 50.57 -22.00 5.41
CA ARG A 212 50.59 -21.05 4.27
C ARG A 212 50.56 -19.60 4.77
N PRO A 213 51.38 -18.67 4.22
CA PRO A 213 51.53 -17.31 4.72
C PRO A 213 50.21 -16.53 4.86
N ARG A 214 49.26 -16.76 3.94
CA ARG A 214 47.92 -16.14 3.98
C ARG A 214 47.10 -16.57 5.22
N ILE A 215 47.20 -17.84 5.61
CA ILE A 215 46.51 -18.37 6.79
C ILE A 215 47.16 -17.80 8.04
N VAL A 216 48.49 -17.89 8.14
CA VAL A 216 49.26 -17.33 9.27
C VAL A 216 48.98 -15.84 9.49
N ARG A 217 48.95 -15.04 8.40
CA ARG A 217 48.58 -13.61 8.47
C ARG A 217 47.17 -13.42 9.00
N THR A 218 46.21 -14.23 8.56
CA THR A 218 44.82 -14.15 9.04
C THR A 218 44.75 -14.50 10.54
N VAL A 219 45.44 -15.57 10.98
CA VAL A 219 45.46 -15.95 12.40
C VAL A 219 46.11 -14.85 13.24
N ARG A 220 47.23 -14.26 12.79
CA ARG A 220 47.87 -13.13 13.48
C ARG A 220 46.92 -11.94 13.63
N MET A 221 46.16 -11.63 12.58
CA MET A 221 45.13 -10.57 12.63
C MET A 221 43.96 -10.94 13.55
N ALA A 222 43.60 -12.22 13.66
CA ALA A 222 42.53 -12.70 14.53
C ALA A 222 42.81 -12.48 16.03
N PHE A 223 44.10 -12.47 16.38
CA PHE A 223 44.68 -12.19 17.69
C PHE A 223 45.33 -10.81 17.78
N ALA A 224 45.15 -9.93 16.78
CA ALA A 224 45.69 -8.57 16.84
C ALA A 224 45.08 -7.83 18.03
N GLY A 225 45.93 -7.21 18.85
CA GLY A 225 45.52 -6.55 20.10
C GLY A 225 45.32 -7.49 21.30
N THR A 226 45.58 -8.80 21.14
CA THR A 226 45.71 -9.73 22.27
C THR A 226 47.19 -10.10 22.47
N ASN A 227 47.61 -10.34 23.72
CA ASN A 227 49.01 -10.69 24.08
C ASN A 227 49.40 -12.13 23.68
N VAL A 228 48.85 -12.64 22.58
CA VAL A 228 49.02 -14.02 22.11
C VAL A 228 50.00 -14.03 20.94
N SER A 229 51.14 -14.69 21.16
CA SER A 229 52.10 -14.95 20.09
C SER A 229 51.91 -16.36 19.53
N LEU A 230 52.06 -16.50 18.21
CA LEU A 230 51.95 -17.78 17.50
C LEU A 230 53.05 -18.79 17.91
N SER A 231 54.13 -18.32 18.53
CA SER A 231 55.25 -19.14 19.00
C SER A 231 55.06 -19.66 20.43
N GLN A 232 53.99 -19.27 21.13
CA GLN A 232 53.73 -19.75 22.49
C GLN A 232 53.31 -21.23 22.47
N PRO A 233 53.70 -22.04 23.48
CA PRO A 233 53.34 -23.45 23.56
C PRO A 233 51.82 -23.66 23.76
N ASP A 234 51.12 -22.68 24.31
CA ASP A 234 49.68 -22.72 24.61
C ASP A 234 48.77 -22.27 23.44
N ILE A 235 49.35 -21.99 22.27
CA ILE A 235 48.63 -21.45 21.12
C ILE A 235 47.47 -22.34 20.66
N MET A 236 47.59 -23.66 20.77
CA MET A 236 46.55 -24.62 20.37
C MET A 236 45.30 -24.54 21.27
N GLN A 237 45.51 -24.28 22.56
CA GLN A 237 44.42 -24.06 23.51
C GLN A 237 43.72 -22.73 23.23
N LYS A 238 44.50 -21.65 23.08
CA LYS A 238 43.98 -20.31 22.73
C LYS A 238 43.24 -20.28 21.38
N LEU A 239 43.68 -21.08 20.41
CA LEU A 239 42.96 -21.28 19.15
C LEU A 239 41.59 -21.93 19.36
N THR A 240 41.52 -22.92 20.24
CA THR A 240 40.27 -23.61 20.57
C THR A 240 39.29 -22.67 21.26
N GLU A 241 39.75 -21.95 22.28
CA GLU A 241 38.97 -20.90 22.96
C GLU A 241 38.45 -19.87 21.96
N ARG A 242 39.31 -19.38 21.06
CA ARG A 242 38.92 -18.41 20.04
C ARG A 242 37.89 -18.96 19.04
N ILE A 243 38.00 -20.23 18.66
CA ILE A 243 37.01 -20.88 17.80
C ILE A 243 35.66 -20.97 18.53
N ASP A 244 35.66 -21.34 19.80
CA ASP A 244 34.44 -21.49 20.59
C ASP A 244 33.78 -20.14 20.88
N ASP A 245 34.55 -19.09 21.17
CA ASP A 245 34.06 -17.71 21.22
C ASP A 245 33.32 -17.31 19.94
N LEU A 246 33.91 -17.61 18.77
CA LEU A 246 33.29 -17.30 17.48
C LEU A 246 32.01 -18.10 17.25
N LYS A 247 31.97 -19.39 17.64
CA LYS A 247 30.75 -20.21 17.60
C LYS A 247 29.67 -19.62 18.51
N GLN A 248 30.01 -19.24 19.73
CA GLN A 248 29.08 -18.60 20.67
C GLN A 248 28.52 -17.29 20.10
N ARG A 249 29.38 -16.45 19.48
CA ARG A 249 28.95 -15.21 18.82
C ARG A 249 28.02 -15.47 17.63
N ILE A 250 28.30 -16.48 16.81
CA ILE A 250 27.42 -16.90 15.71
C ILE A 250 26.05 -17.33 16.25
N ALA A 251 26.02 -18.14 17.30
CA ALA A 251 24.78 -18.57 17.95
C ALA A 251 23.99 -17.38 18.51
N ALA A 252 24.66 -16.42 19.17
CA ALA A 252 24.05 -15.21 19.67
C ALA A 252 23.48 -14.32 18.55
N TRP A 253 24.21 -14.16 17.44
CA TRP A 253 23.73 -13.44 16.26
C TRP A 253 22.55 -14.13 15.58
N GLY A 254 22.55 -15.46 15.48
CA GLY A 254 21.41 -16.23 15.01
C GLY A 254 20.16 -16.03 15.87
N LYS A 255 20.30 -16.11 17.20
CA LYS A 255 19.22 -15.78 18.15
C LYS A 255 18.72 -14.34 17.98
N ARG A 256 19.62 -13.39 17.71
CA ARG A 256 19.27 -11.99 17.46
C ARG A 256 18.43 -11.83 16.19
N ILE A 257 18.79 -12.50 15.10
CA ILE A 257 18.00 -12.51 13.86
C ILE A 257 16.60 -13.03 14.15
N ARG A 258 16.50 -14.21 14.78
CA ARG A 258 15.21 -14.82 15.13
C ARG A 258 14.32 -13.86 15.94
N ARG A 259 14.87 -13.29 17.02
CA ARG A 259 14.15 -12.34 17.89
C ARG A 259 13.64 -11.12 17.13
N TYR A 260 14.46 -10.55 16.24
CA TYR A 260 14.09 -9.35 15.50
C TYR A 260 13.05 -9.66 14.42
N THR A 261 13.16 -10.80 13.74
CA THR A 261 12.15 -11.28 12.80
C THR A 261 10.82 -11.51 13.52
N GLU A 262 10.81 -12.26 14.63
CA GLU A 262 9.60 -12.51 15.42
C GLU A 262 8.96 -11.20 15.91
N ARG A 263 9.77 -10.25 16.41
CA ARG A 263 9.27 -8.93 16.81
C ARG A 263 8.63 -8.19 15.65
N SER A 264 9.28 -8.15 14.49
CA SER A 264 8.76 -7.48 13.30
C SER A 264 7.46 -8.13 12.82
N THR A 265 7.41 -9.46 12.80
CA THR A 265 6.21 -10.21 12.42
C THR A 265 5.06 -9.93 13.38
N ARG A 266 5.29 -10.02 14.70
CA ARG A 266 4.27 -9.71 15.72
C ARG A 266 3.77 -8.27 15.61
N PHE A 267 4.68 -7.31 15.42
CA PHE A 267 4.29 -5.91 15.23
C PHE A 267 3.38 -5.74 14.01
N ASN A 268 3.75 -6.33 12.87
CA ASN A 268 2.94 -6.27 11.65
C ASN A 268 1.59 -6.99 11.81
N GLN A 269 1.56 -8.15 12.46
CA GLN A 269 0.34 -8.90 12.74
C GLN A 269 -0.59 -8.13 13.68
N ASN A 270 -0.08 -7.55 14.76
CA ASN A 270 -0.87 -6.75 15.70
C ASN A 270 -1.43 -5.50 15.04
N ARG A 271 -0.62 -4.81 14.23
CA ARG A 271 -1.09 -3.65 13.46
C ARG A 271 -2.17 -4.05 12.46
N LEU A 272 -1.99 -5.17 11.76
CA LEU A 272 -3.00 -5.69 10.83
C LEU A 272 -4.28 -6.10 11.58
N PHE A 273 -4.16 -6.69 12.77
CA PHE A 273 -5.30 -7.02 13.62
C PHE A 273 -6.11 -5.77 14.00
N GLN A 274 -5.43 -4.70 14.40
CA GLN A 274 -6.11 -3.44 14.76
C GLN A 274 -6.78 -2.78 13.56
N SER A 275 -6.14 -2.79 12.39
CA SER A 275 -6.66 -2.10 11.20
C SER A 275 -7.66 -2.92 10.36
N ASP A 276 -7.42 -4.23 10.20
CA ASP A 276 -8.16 -5.14 9.31
C ASP A 276 -8.00 -6.60 9.75
N GLN A 277 -8.82 -7.01 10.72
CA GLN A 277 -8.84 -8.37 11.29
C GLN A 277 -9.08 -9.43 10.20
N LYS A 278 -9.97 -9.15 9.24
CA LYS A 278 -10.32 -10.08 8.16
C LYS A 278 -9.10 -10.41 7.31
N ARG A 279 -8.26 -9.42 6.99
CA ARG A 279 -7.00 -9.67 6.27
C ARG A 279 -6.03 -10.52 7.07
N LEU A 280 -5.92 -10.31 8.39
CA LEU A 280 -5.07 -11.14 9.23
C LEU A 280 -5.53 -12.60 9.19
N TYR A 281 -6.81 -12.88 9.46
CA TYR A 281 -7.34 -14.25 9.45
C TYR A 281 -7.17 -14.92 8.08
N LYS A 282 -7.46 -14.20 6.99
CA LYS A 282 -7.19 -14.70 5.63
C LYS A 282 -5.71 -15.04 5.42
N SER A 283 -4.79 -14.24 5.94
CA SER A 283 -3.35 -14.51 5.83
C SER A 283 -2.90 -15.73 6.64
N LEU A 284 -3.61 -16.06 7.73
CA LEU A 284 -3.34 -17.22 8.58
C LEU A 284 -3.95 -18.50 7.99
N GLU A 285 -5.18 -18.42 7.46
CA GLU A 285 -5.90 -19.54 6.85
C GLU A 285 -5.35 -19.92 5.47
N ARG A 286 -4.86 -18.93 4.71
CA ARG A 286 -4.33 -19.11 3.36
C ARG A 286 -2.93 -18.47 3.27
N PRO A 287 -1.87 -19.16 3.68
CA PRO A 287 -0.51 -18.69 3.46
C PRO A 287 -0.25 -18.62 1.95
N MET A 288 -0.42 -17.44 1.36
CA MET A 288 -0.10 -17.10 -0.04
C MET A 288 -0.65 -18.09 -1.08
N VAL A 289 -1.97 -18.25 -1.15
CA VAL A 289 -2.59 -18.46 -2.47
C VAL A 289 -2.91 -17.08 -2.99
N SER A 290 -1.97 -16.48 -3.72
CA SER A 290 -2.30 -15.41 -4.67
C SER A 290 -3.54 -15.86 -5.44
N GLY A 291 -4.53 -14.99 -5.60
CA GLY A 291 -5.81 -15.28 -6.26
C GLY A 291 -5.70 -15.59 -7.76
N THR A 292 -4.69 -16.37 -8.15
CA THR A 292 -4.46 -17.00 -9.44
C THR A 292 -4.85 -18.47 -9.35
N GLY A 293 -5.93 -18.79 -8.62
CA GLY A 293 -6.63 -20.04 -8.92
C GLY A 293 -7.08 -19.93 -10.38
N PRO A 294 -6.92 -20.98 -11.19
CA PRO A 294 -7.44 -20.96 -12.56
C PRO A 294 -8.90 -20.54 -12.50
N VAL A 295 -9.27 -19.55 -13.32
CA VAL A 295 -10.67 -19.15 -13.48
C VAL A 295 -11.47 -20.43 -13.74
N PRO A 296 -12.54 -20.71 -12.97
CA PRO A 296 -13.34 -21.90 -13.20
C PRO A 296 -13.79 -21.91 -14.66
N ASN A 297 -13.67 -23.06 -15.32
CA ASN A 297 -14.08 -23.21 -16.70
C ASN A 297 -15.54 -22.76 -16.84
N GLN A 298 -15.85 -22.02 -17.92
CA GLN A 298 -17.20 -21.53 -18.18
C GLN A 298 -18.21 -22.68 -18.22
N ALA A 299 -17.82 -23.82 -18.81
CA ALA A 299 -18.67 -25.01 -18.85
C ALA A 299 -18.97 -25.56 -17.44
N ASP A 300 -17.97 -25.63 -16.57
CA ASP A 300 -18.12 -26.13 -15.20
C ASP A 300 -18.98 -25.19 -14.35
N THR A 301 -18.81 -23.88 -14.54
CA THR A 301 -19.59 -22.84 -13.87
C THR A 301 -21.05 -22.90 -14.30
N VAL A 302 -21.29 -22.99 -15.61
CA VAL A 302 -22.64 -23.15 -16.17
C VAL A 302 -23.27 -24.45 -15.69
N ALA A 303 -22.54 -25.57 -15.71
CA ALA A 303 -23.06 -26.86 -15.22
C ALA A 303 -23.44 -26.79 -13.74
N PHE A 304 -22.59 -26.21 -12.89
CA PHE A 304 -22.87 -26.02 -11.47
C PHE A 304 -24.12 -25.17 -11.22
N TRP A 305 -24.24 -24.01 -11.86
CA TRP A 305 -25.43 -23.17 -11.69
C TRP A 305 -26.67 -23.79 -12.31
N ARG A 306 -26.52 -24.48 -13.45
CA ARG A 306 -27.61 -25.21 -14.12
C ARG A 306 -28.15 -26.34 -13.24
N SER A 307 -27.30 -27.10 -12.54
CA SER A 307 -27.77 -28.14 -11.61
C SER A 307 -28.51 -27.57 -10.40
N LEU A 308 -28.20 -26.33 -9.99
CA LEU A 308 -28.86 -25.67 -8.87
C LEU A 308 -30.17 -24.96 -9.28
N TRP A 309 -30.22 -24.36 -10.47
CA TRP A 309 -31.30 -23.43 -10.85
C TRP A 309 -32.14 -23.90 -12.04
N SER A 310 -31.61 -24.73 -12.92
CA SER A 310 -32.27 -25.12 -14.18
C SER A 310 -32.82 -26.53 -14.16
N GLU A 311 -32.42 -27.37 -13.21
CA GLU A 311 -33.11 -28.62 -12.95
C GLU A 311 -34.38 -28.31 -12.15
N PRO A 312 -35.58 -28.47 -12.73
CA PRO A 312 -36.82 -28.25 -11.99
C PRO A 312 -36.94 -29.34 -10.92
N VAL A 313 -36.52 -29.02 -9.71
CA VAL A 313 -36.77 -29.85 -8.54
C VAL A 313 -38.20 -29.57 -8.10
N ASN A 314 -39.06 -30.59 -8.15
CA ASN A 314 -40.37 -30.51 -7.52
C ASN A 314 -40.16 -30.50 -6.00
N HIS A 315 -40.10 -29.31 -5.42
CA HIS A 315 -40.14 -29.15 -3.99
C HIS A 315 -41.54 -29.50 -3.49
N ASN A 316 -41.64 -30.40 -2.51
CA ASN A 316 -42.91 -30.63 -1.85
C ASN A 316 -43.19 -29.41 -0.97
N GLU A 317 -43.99 -28.46 -1.49
CA GLU A 317 -44.38 -27.28 -0.75
C GLU A 317 -45.17 -27.71 0.48
N GLY A 318 -44.55 -27.57 1.65
CA GLY A 318 -45.20 -27.89 2.91
C GLY A 318 -46.25 -26.83 3.27
N PRO A 319 -47.17 -27.12 4.21
CA PRO A 319 -48.24 -26.19 4.62
C PRO A 319 -47.75 -24.81 5.09
N TRP A 320 -46.45 -24.68 5.39
CA TRP A 320 -45.82 -23.44 5.80
C TRP A 320 -45.76 -22.39 4.68
N THR A 321 -45.78 -22.76 3.38
CA THR A 321 -45.78 -21.78 2.28
C THR A 321 -47.09 -20.99 2.27
N GLU A 322 -48.23 -21.64 2.54
CA GLU A 322 -49.53 -20.98 2.70
C GLU A 322 -49.56 -20.08 3.95
N VAL A 323 -48.91 -20.50 5.04
CA VAL A 323 -48.75 -19.70 6.25
C VAL A 323 -47.88 -18.45 5.98
N VAL A 324 -46.78 -18.58 5.25
CA VAL A 324 -45.93 -17.44 4.89
C VAL A 324 -46.64 -16.55 3.87
N ALA A 325 -47.34 -17.12 2.88
CA ALA A 325 -48.11 -16.35 1.90
C ALA A 325 -49.22 -15.54 2.56
N SER A 326 -49.92 -16.11 3.55
CA SER A 326 -50.95 -15.40 4.33
C SER A 326 -50.34 -14.34 5.26
N GLN A 327 -49.17 -14.59 5.87
CA GLN A 327 -48.42 -13.58 6.63
C GLN A 327 -47.91 -12.44 5.74
N CYS A 328 -47.51 -12.74 4.51
CA CYS A 328 -47.00 -11.77 3.54
C CYS A 328 -48.11 -11.11 2.70
N ALA A 329 -49.37 -11.57 2.76
CA ALA A 329 -50.47 -11.03 1.97
C ALA A 329 -50.75 -9.55 2.25
N GLY A 330 -50.40 -9.07 3.45
CA GLY A 330 -50.48 -7.65 3.82
C GLY A 330 -49.22 -6.83 3.53
N ILE A 331 -48.14 -7.46 3.03
CA ILE A 331 -46.89 -6.77 2.71
C ILE A 331 -47.00 -6.22 1.30
N THR A 332 -46.91 -4.90 1.17
CA THR A 332 -46.85 -4.25 -0.14
C THR A 332 -45.65 -4.78 -0.92
N PRO A 333 -45.83 -5.24 -2.17
CA PRO A 333 -44.70 -5.64 -3.00
C PRO A 333 -43.72 -4.47 -3.14
N MET A 334 -42.43 -4.78 -3.12
CA MET A 334 -41.39 -3.77 -3.29
C MET A 334 -41.59 -3.05 -4.62
N ASP A 335 -41.61 -1.72 -4.57
CA ASP A 335 -41.71 -0.90 -5.78
C ASP A 335 -40.56 -1.24 -6.75
N PRO A 336 -40.79 -1.14 -8.07
CA PRO A 336 -39.76 -1.39 -9.06
C PRO A 336 -38.55 -0.47 -8.81
N VAL A 337 -37.41 -1.07 -8.51
CA VAL A 337 -36.15 -0.36 -8.29
C VAL A 337 -35.71 0.25 -9.61
N THR A 338 -35.84 1.56 -9.72
CA THR A 338 -35.38 2.33 -10.89
C THR A 338 -34.04 2.95 -10.54
N ILE A 339 -32.97 2.53 -11.20
CA ILE A 339 -31.64 3.11 -11.01
C ILE A 339 -31.55 4.38 -11.85
N THR A 340 -31.34 5.51 -11.19
CA THR A 340 -31.22 6.82 -11.84
C THR A 340 -29.76 7.19 -12.09
N PRO A 341 -29.46 8.12 -13.03
CA PRO A 341 -28.10 8.64 -13.21
C PRO A 341 -27.50 9.24 -11.92
N ASP A 342 -28.33 9.85 -11.08
CA ASP A 342 -27.91 10.43 -9.81
C ASP A 342 -27.45 9.35 -8.82
N ASP A 343 -28.10 8.19 -8.81
CA ASP A 343 -27.68 7.04 -7.99
C ASP A 343 -26.28 6.56 -8.40
N VAL A 344 -26.00 6.51 -9.71
CA VAL A 344 -24.70 6.13 -10.26
C VAL A 344 -23.64 7.17 -9.91
N ALA A 345 -23.94 8.47 -10.09
CA ALA A 345 -23.04 9.56 -9.75
C ALA A 345 -22.68 9.57 -8.26
N GLU A 346 -23.67 9.36 -7.39
CA GLU A 346 -23.48 9.30 -5.94
C GLU A 346 -22.65 8.08 -5.52
N ALA A 347 -22.91 6.91 -6.12
CA ALA A 347 -22.13 5.70 -5.89
C ALA A 347 -20.66 5.89 -6.30
N VAL A 348 -20.41 6.43 -7.50
CA VAL A 348 -19.07 6.72 -8.02
C VAL A 348 -18.36 7.71 -7.10
N ARG A 349 -19.03 8.79 -6.67
CA ARG A 349 -18.47 9.83 -5.78
C ARG A 349 -17.99 9.28 -4.45
N ARG A 350 -18.76 8.38 -3.82
CA ARG A 350 -18.42 7.74 -2.53
C ARG A 350 -17.31 6.70 -2.65
N ALA A 351 -17.12 6.11 -3.83
CA ALA A 351 -16.13 5.07 -4.03
C ALA A 351 -14.68 5.60 -3.85
N PRO A 352 -13.76 4.86 -3.20
CA PRO A 352 -12.38 5.30 -3.03
C PRO A 352 -11.60 5.23 -4.35
N ASN A 353 -10.94 6.34 -4.70
CA ASN A 353 -10.31 6.57 -6.02
C ASN A 353 -9.40 5.44 -6.53
N TRP A 354 -8.53 4.88 -5.68
CA TRP A 354 -7.52 3.90 -6.09
C TRP A 354 -7.90 2.45 -5.74
N LYS A 355 -9.19 2.14 -5.75
CA LYS A 355 -9.69 0.76 -5.71
C LYS A 355 -10.33 0.42 -7.05
N SER A 356 -10.19 -0.85 -7.45
CA SER A 356 -10.97 -1.49 -8.52
C SER A 356 -11.94 -2.44 -7.83
N PRO A 357 -13.23 -2.45 -8.18
CA PRO A 357 -14.16 -3.46 -7.71
C PRO A 357 -13.90 -4.83 -8.38
N GLU A 358 -13.37 -4.86 -9.60
CA GLU A 358 -13.27 -6.06 -10.43
C GLU A 358 -11.84 -6.40 -10.91
N LEU A 359 -11.73 -7.50 -11.68
CA LEU A 359 -10.51 -7.98 -12.33
C LEU A 359 -10.06 -7.08 -13.50
N ASP A 360 -10.94 -6.17 -13.91
CA ASP A 360 -10.74 -5.16 -14.97
C ASP A 360 -9.52 -4.26 -14.75
N GLY A 361 -9.17 -3.99 -13.50
CA GLY A 361 -8.11 -3.06 -13.11
C GLY A 361 -8.46 -1.58 -13.33
N LEU A 362 -9.72 -1.24 -13.62
CA LEU A 362 -10.19 0.13 -13.78
C LEU A 362 -10.48 0.78 -12.41
N HIS A 363 -9.60 1.71 -12.02
CA HIS A 363 -9.77 2.44 -10.76
C HIS A 363 -10.94 3.43 -10.80
N HIS A 364 -11.69 3.55 -9.70
CA HIS A 364 -12.77 4.56 -9.56
C HIS A 364 -12.31 6.00 -9.82
N TYR A 365 -11.02 6.30 -9.67
CA TYR A 365 -10.40 7.56 -10.07
C TYR A 365 -10.77 7.96 -11.50
N TRP A 366 -10.75 6.98 -12.42
CA TRP A 366 -11.04 7.19 -13.83
C TRP A 366 -12.52 7.39 -14.07
N LEU A 367 -13.36 6.58 -13.43
CA LEU A 367 -14.82 6.75 -13.48
C LEU A 367 -15.24 8.14 -13.02
N LYS A 368 -14.69 8.65 -11.91
CA LYS A 368 -14.93 10.03 -11.43
C LYS A 368 -14.41 11.14 -12.35
N GLY A 369 -13.51 10.80 -13.26
CA GLY A 369 -12.94 11.75 -14.22
C GLY A 369 -13.75 11.80 -15.51
N PHE A 370 -14.38 10.69 -15.89
CA PHE A 370 -15.12 10.50 -17.13
C PHE A 370 -16.63 10.70 -16.96
N VAL A 371 -17.16 10.40 -15.78
CA VAL A 371 -18.51 10.77 -15.29
C VAL A 371 -18.40 12.13 -14.61
#